data_AF-A0A1D2R7G0-F1
#
_entry.id   AF-A0A1D2R7G0-F1
#
_cell.length_a   1.000
_cell.length_b   1.000
_cell.length_c   1.000
_cell.angle_alpha   90.00
_cell.angle_beta   90.00
_cell.angle_gamma   90.00
#
_symmetry.space_group_name_H-M   'P 1'
#
loop_
_entity.id
_entity.type
_entity.pdbx_description
1 polymer ?
#
loop_
_entity_poly.entity_id
_entity_poly.type
_entity_poly.pdbx_seq_one_letter_code
_entity_poly.pdbx_strand_id
1 'polypeptide(L)'
;MQISPKTVKSNVISIFILSLFFKDKKISKVQNKESKFNWKLPVYGAVGFGAGGSICGAFENAVRGDILPAALGIIGLAILGAIGGTALGLALNDKKNALYLSCAGAAGFAAGGVIKFTAWFFIILGIGIVIGLATGFNTKSTIVGIIMNAALGGVFGLLIGGTGGAALGLALNDKKNALYLSCAGAVGFAIGGAIGFAIGYAFQNMSYVITHTIMGVVGGAALGLTLAYLTKDEEK
;
A
#
# COMPACT_ATOMS: atom_id res chain seq x y z
N MET A 1 47.86 28.66 6.57
CA MET A 1 46.57 28.09 7.02
C MET A 1 46.88 26.85 7.85
N GLN A 2 46.96 26.98 9.18
CA GLN A 2 47.33 25.89 10.09
C GLN A 2 46.08 25.08 10.46
N ILE A 3 46.06 23.79 10.12
CA ILE A 3 44.98 22.86 10.47
C ILE A 3 45.22 22.39 11.91
N SER A 4 44.25 22.66 12.79
CA SER A 4 44.30 22.33 14.22
C SER A 4 44.20 20.81 14.46
N PRO A 5 45.04 20.19 15.32
CA PRO A 5 45.13 18.72 15.46
C PRO A 5 44.02 18.06 16.29
N LYS A 6 43.01 18.79 16.76
CA LYS A 6 42.05 18.29 17.76
C LYS A 6 40.92 17.39 17.21
N THR A 7 40.73 17.31 15.89
CA THR A 7 39.59 16.62 15.28
C THR A 7 39.83 15.15 14.93
N VAL A 8 41.06 14.64 15.02
CA VAL A 8 41.38 13.25 14.60
C VAL A 8 41.11 12.23 15.70
N LYS A 9 41.14 12.61 16.98
CA LYS A 9 40.95 11.67 18.11
C LYS A 9 39.51 11.19 18.31
N SER A 10 38.50 11.88 17.78
CA SER A 10 37.09 11.49 17.94
C SER A 10 36.68 10.31 17.04
N ASN A 11 37.24 10.21 15.83
CA ASN A 11 36.85 9.19 14.86
C ASN A 11 37.42 7.80 15.17
N VAL A 12 38.56 7.72 15.89
CA VAL A 12 39.17 6.43 16.24
C VAL A 12 38.35 5.68 17.29
N ILE A 13 37.68 6.41 18.20
CA ILE A 13 36.86 5.81 19.26
C ILE A 13 35.56 5.24 18.69
N SER A 14 34.93 5.91 17.71
CA SER A 14 33.71 5.40 17.06
C SER A 14 33.95 4.11 16.26
N ILE A 15 35.10 3.98 15.61
CA ILE A 15 35.44 2.77 14.85
C ILE A 15 35.74 1.60 15.81
N PHE A 16 36.38 1.88 16.96
CA PHE A 16 36.68 0.84 17.95
C PHE A 16 35.41 0.29 18.62
N ILE A 17 34.43 1.15 18.92
CA ILE A 17 33.11 0.74 19.46
C ILE A 17 32.32 -0.08 18.42
N LEU A 18 32.36 0.29 17.13
CA LEU A 18 31.75 -0.53 16.08
C LEU A 18 32.40 -1.91 15.94
N SER A 19 33.72 -2.00 16.10
CA SER A 19 34.44 -3.28 16.01
C SER A 19 34.15 -4.22 17.19
N LEU A 20 33.89 -3.67 18.38
CA LEU A 20 33.52 -4.44 19.58
C LEU A 20 32.08 -4.95 19.52
N PHE A 21 31.17 -4.27 18.81
CA PHE A 21 29.80 -4.74 18.61
C PHE A 21 29.68 -5.90 17.60
N PHE A 22 30.70 -6.14 16.78
CA PHE A 22 30.68 -7.16 15.72
C PHE A 22 31.52 -8.40 16.01
N LYS A 23 32.23 -8.49 17.15
CA LYS A 23 33.32 -9.46 17.31
C LYS A 23 32.93 -10.89 17.71
N ASP A 24 31.68 -11.17 18.10
CA ASP A 24 31.30 -12.54 18.52
C ASP A 24 29.95 -13.04 17.99
N LYS A 25 29.56 -12.63 16.77
CA LYS A 25 28.51 -13.36 16.07
C LYS A 25 29.13 -14.60 15.43
N LYS A 26 29.25 -15.68 16.22
CA LYS A 26 29.50 -17.05 15.70
C LYS A 26 28.64 -17.24 14.47
N ILE A 27 29.27 -17.28 13.30
CA ILE A 27 28.65 -17.68 12.04
C ILE A 27 28.39 -19.17 12.19
N SER A 28 27.29 -19.52 12.85
CA SER A 28 26.73 -20.85 12.75
C SER A 28 26.52 -21.09 11.26
N LYS A 29 27.08 -22.19 10.75
CA LYS A 29 26.76 -22.70 9.42
C LYS A 29 25.23 -22.74 9.33
N VAL A 30 24.66 -21.75 8.67
CA VAL A 30 23.24 -21.70 8.33
C VAL A 30 23.08 -22.86 7.37
N GLN A 31 22.68 -24.01 7.90
CA GLN A 31 22.21 -25.11 7.08
C GLN A 31 21.08 -24.52 6.24
N ASN A 32 21.35 -24.42 4.95
CA ASN A 32 20.42 -23.96 3.94
C ASN A 32 19.30 -25.00 3.81
N LYS A 33 18.42 -25.05 4.81
CA LYS A 33 17.08 -25.59 4.62
C LYS A 33 16.42 -24.59 3.69
N GLU A 34 16.34 -24.93 2.41
CA GLU A 34 15.57 -24.19 1.43
C GLU A 34 14.17 -23.98 2.00
N SER A 35 13.93 -22.82 2.62
CA SER A 35 12.57 -22.44 2.97
C SER A 35 11.87 -22.23 1.64
N LYS A 36 10.96 -23.12 1.28
CA LYS A 36 10.16 -22.98 0.07
C LYS A 36 9.27 -21.76 0.24
N PHE A 37 9.79 -20.60 -0.16
CA PHE A 37 9.05 -19.36 -0.16
C PHE A 37 7.80 -19.54 -1.03
N ASN A 38 6.63 -19.34 -0.45
CA ASN A 38 5.37 -19.58 -1.13
C ASN A 38 5.03 -18.41 -2.07
N TRP A 39 5.61 -18.45 -3.27
CA TRP A 39 5.38 -17.46 -4.33
C TRP A 39 3.93 -17.35 -4.81
N LYS A 40 3.06 -18.29 -4.42
CA LYS A 40 1.64 -18.21 -4.77
C LYS A 40 0.97 -17.03 -4.07
N LEU A 41 1.31 -16.72 -2.82
CA LEU A 41 0.66 -15.66 -2.05
C LEU A 41 0.78 -14.26 -2.69
N PRO A 42 1.98 -13.77 -3.10
CA PRO A 42 2.10 -12.52 -3.86
C PRO A 42 1.27 -12.51 -5.14
N VAL A 43 1.26 -13.62 -5.88
CA VAL A 43 0.55 -13.72 -7.17
C VAL A 43 -0.96 -13.70 -6.96
N TYR A 44 -1.48 -14.44 -6.00
CA TYR A 44 -2.90 -14.44 -5.66
C TYR A 44 -3.35 -13.09 -5.12
N GLY A 45 -2.53 -12.43 -4.28
CA GLY A 45 -2.78 -11.07 -3.84
C GLY A 45 -2.87 -10.11 -5.02
N ALA A 46 -1.89 -10.12 -5.91
CA ALA A 46 -1.86 -9.27 -7.11
C ALA A 46 -3.10 -9.48 -8.00
N VAL A 47 -3.46 -10.74 -8.27
CA VAL A 47 -4.62 -11.09 -9.13
C VAL A 47 -5.94 -10.70 -8.45
N GLY A 48 -6.13 -11.03 -7.18
CA GLY A 48 -7.36 -10.76 -6.45
C GLY A 48 -7.62 -9.27 -6.29
N PHE A 49 -6.63 -8.52 -5.82
CA PHE A 49 -6.75 -7.07 -5.69
C PHE A 49 -6.75 -6.36 -7.05
N GLY A 50 -6.08 -6.90 -8.07
CA GLY A 50 -6.17 -6.39 -9.43
C GLY A 50 -7.59 -6.47 -9.98
N ALA A 51 -8.21 -7.66 -9.91
CA ALA A 51 -9.58 -7.87 -10.37
C ALA A 51 -10.60 -7.04 -9.56
N GLY A 52 -10.46 -7.03 -8.23
CA GLY A 52 -11.28 -6.18 -7.37
C GLY A 52 -11.09 -4.69 -7.67
N GLY A 53 -9.87 -4.29 -8.04
CA GLY A 53 -9.53 -2.92 -8.44
C GLY A 53 -10.21 -2.53 -9.75
N SER A 54 -10.20 -3.42 -10.74
CA SER A 54 -10.91 -3.19 -12.00
C SER A 54 -12.41 -2.98 -11.77
N ILE A 55 -13.04 -3.79 -10.91
CA ILE A 55 -14.46 -3.66 -10.57
C ILE A 55 -14.71 -2.34 -9.83
N CYS A 56 -13.91 -2.03 -8.81
CA CYS A 56 -14.01 -0.76 -8.08
C CYS A 56 -13.90 0.44 -9.03
N GLY A 57 -12.93 0.41 -9.94
CA GLY A 57 -12.77 1.47 -10.94
C GLY A 57 -13.91 1.52 -11.95
N ALA A 58 -14.52 0.41 -12.32
CA ALA A 58 -15.70 0.39 -13.18
C ALA A 58 -16.90 1.06 -12.49
N PHE A 59 -17.11 0.76 -11.21
CA PHE A 59 -18.12 1.42 -10.37
C PHE A 59 -17.85 2.92 -10.25
N GLU A 60 -16.63 3.34 -9.94
CA GLU A 60 -16.31 4.78 -9.84
C GLU A 60 -16.51 5.52 -11.18
N ASN A 61 -16.20 4.89 -12.32
CA ASN A 61 -16.48 5.49 -13.64
C ASN A 61 -17.97 5.63 -13.93
N ALA A 62 -18.78 4.63 -13.57
CA ALA A 62 -20.21 4.61 -13.89
C ALA A 62 -21.00 5.73 -13.19
N VAL A 63 -20.48 6.24 -12.06
CA VAL A 63 -21.15 7.21 -11.18
C VAL A 63 -20.60 8.63 -11.40
N ARG A 64 -19.71 8.83 -12.38
CA ARG A 64 -19.04 10.10 -12.62
C ARG A 64 -20.05 11.14 -13.16
N GLY A 65 -20.66 11.91 -12.26
CA GLY A 65 -21.63 12.96 -12.61
C GLY A 65 -22.65 13.30 -11.52
N ASP A 66 -22.89 12.39 -10.58
CA ASP A 66 -23.91 12.58 -9.53
C ASP A 66 -23.32 12.91 -8.15
N ILE A 67 -24.18 13.30 -7.19
CA ILE A 67 -23.87 13.58 -5.77
C ILE A 67 -23.75 12.28 -4.92
N LEU A 68 -24.03 11.11 -5.53
CA LEU A 68 -23.90 9.79 -4.90
C LEU A 68 -22.51 9.06 -4.96
N PRO A 69 -21.36 9.67 -5.35
CA PRO A 69 -20.14 8.93 -5.67
C PRO A 69 -19.39 8.47 -4.41
N ALA A 70 -19.68 9.08 -3.25
CA ALA A 70 -19.06 8.75 -1.98
C ALA A 70 -19.43 7.34 -1.50
N ALA A 71 -20.73 7.06 -1.42
CA ALA A 71 -21.24 5.78 -0.96
C ALA A 71 -20.85 4.65 -1.91
N LEU A 72 -20.89 4.91 -3.23
CA LEU A 72 -20.53 3.92 -4.24
C LEU A 72 -19.03 3.67 -4.31
N GLY A 73 -18.19 4.67 -4.04
CA GLY A 73 -16.74 4.48 -3.86
C GLY A 73 -16.42 3.60 -2.64
N ILE A 74 -17.13 3.77 -1.54
CA ILE A 74 -16.97 2.92 -0.34
C ILE A 74 -17.37 1.47 -0.66
N ILE A 75 -18.47 1.26 -1.38
CA ILE A 75 -18.91 -0.08 -1.82
C ILE A 75 -17.86 -0.70 -2.76
N GLY A 76 -17.34 0.06 -3.74
CA GLY A 76 -16.29 -0.41 -4.63
C GLY A 76 -15.02 -0.85 -3.90
N LEU A 77 -14.60 -0.08 -2.89
CA LEU A 77 -13.46 -0.43 -2.04
C LEU A 77 -13.75 -1.64 -1.14
N ALA A 78 -14.98 -1.79 -0.63
CA ALA A 78 -15.39 -2.99 0.09
C ALA A 78 -15.29 -4.22 -0.80
N ILE A 79 -15.72 -4.13 -2.07
CA ILE A 79 -15.62 -5.21 -3.06
C ILE A 79 -14.14 -5.55 -3.35
N LEU A 80 -13.30 -4.53 -3.56
CA LEU A 80 -11.85 -4.69 -3.72
C LEU A 80 -11.26 -5.48 -2.54
N GLY A 81 -11.57 -5.06 -1.31
CA GLY A 81 -11.10 -5.70 -0.09
C GLY A 81 -11.61 -7.13 0.06
N ALA A 82 -12.88 -7.37 -0.25
CA ALA A 82 -13.49 -8.70 -0.18
C ALA A 82 -12.83 -9.68 -1.16
N ILE A 83 -12.68 -9.28 -2.43
CA ILE A 83 -12.08 -10.13 -3.47
C ILE A 83 -10.59 -10.37 -3.18
N GLY A 84 -9.84 -9.31 -2.86
CA GLY A 84 -8.43 -9.42 -2.52
C GLY A 84 -8.17 -10.25 -1.26
N GLY A 85 -8.97 -10.07 -0.21
CA GLY A 85 -8.92 -10.86 1.01
C GLY A 85 -9.27 -12.33 0.77
N THR A 86 -10.31 -12.61 -0.03
CA THR A 86 -10.68 -13.98 -0.42
C THR A 86 -9.55 -14.65 -1.19
N ALA A 87 -8.93 -13.96 -2.15
CA ALA A 87 -7.83 -14.50 -2.94
C ALA A 87 -6.61 -14.85 -2.08
N LEU A 88 -6.26 -14.00 -1.11
CA LEU A 88 -5.20 -14.28 -0.14
C LEU A 88 -5.55 -15.48 0.76
N GLY A 89 -6.77 -15.56 1.28
CA GLY A 89 -7.17 -16.67 2.14
C GLY A 89 -7.29 -18.01 1.40
N LEU A 90 -7.68 -17.99 0.12
CA LEU A 90 -7.63 -19.18 -0.74
C LEU A 90 -6.19 -19.66 -0.94
N ALA A 91 -5.22 -18.75 -1.07
CA ALA A 91 -3.81 -19.10 -1.19
C ALA A 91 -3.23 -19.72 0.10
N LEU A 92 -3.84 -19.46 1.26
CA LEU A 92 -3.52 -20.13 2.54
C LEU A 92 -4.14 -21.53 2.67
N ASN A 93 -4.92 -21.99 1.67
CA ASN A 93 -5.56 -23.31 1.65
C ASN A 93 -6.50 -23.61 2.83
N ASP A 94 -7.00 -22.58 3.52
CA ASP A 94 -7.99 -22.71 4.59
C ASP A 94 -9.26 -21.93 4.25
N LYS A 95 -10.36 -22.67 4.11
CA LYS A 95 -11.69 -22.13 3.78
C LYS A 95 -12.20 -21.14 4.82
N LYS A 96 -11.86 -21.33 6.10
CA LYS A 96 -12.26 -20.41 7.17
C LYS A 96 -11.52 -19.09 7.03
N ASN A 97 -10.21 -19.15 6.79
CA ASN A 97 -9.37 -17.96 6.60
C ASN A 97 -9.80 -17.17 5.36
N ALA A 98 -10.20 -17.83 4.27
CA ALA A 98 -10.78 -17.14 3.11
C ALA A 98 -12.00 -16.28 3.47
N LEU A 99 -12.91 -16.80 4.29
CA LEU A 99 -14.08 -16.04 4.75
C LEU A 99 -13.69 -14.89 5.68
N TYR A 100 -12.83 -15.14 6.67
CA TYR A 100 -12.38 -14.11 7.61
C TYR A 100 -11.62 -12.98 6.93
N LEU A 101 -10.69 -13.31 6.02
CA LEU A 101 -9.92 -12.34 5.25
C LEU A 101 -10.82 -11.58 4.27
N SER A 102 -11.85 -12.22 3.70
CA SER A 102 -12.85 -11.54 2.87
C SER A 102 -13.63 -10.49 3.67
N CYS A 103 -14.19 -10.87 4.82
CA CYS A 103 -14.94 -9.95 5.69
C CYS A 103 -14.06 -8.82 6.24
N ALA A 104 -12.85 -9.16 6.69
CA ALA A 104 -11.91 -8.18 7.22
C ALA A 104 -11.37 -7.25 6.13
N GLY A 105 -11.09 -7.78 4.94
CA GLY A 105 -10.75 -7.00 3.76
C GLY A 105 -11.88 -6.03 3.40
N ALA A 106 -13.12 -6.52 3.30
CA ALA A 106 -14.27 -5.66 3.02
C ALA A 106 -14.40 -4.52 4.03
N ALA A 107 -14.35 -4.83 5.33
CA ALA A 107 -14.46 -3.83 6.40
C ALA A 107 -13.28 -2.84 6.41
N GLY A 108 -12.04 -3.32 6.29
CA GLY A 108 -10.84 -2.50 6.34
C GLY A 108 -10.70 -1.55 5.16
N PHE A 109 -11.03 -2.02 3.96
CA PHE A 109 -11.02 -1.19 2.76
C PHE A 109 -12.22 -0.25 2.70
N ALA A 110 -13.39 -0.64 3.20
CA ALA A 110 -14.53 0.28 3.36
C ALA A 110 -14.19 1.41 4.33
N ALA A 111 -13.61 1.09 5.50
CA ALA A 111 -13.12 2.08 6.45
C ALA A 111 -12.06 3.00 5.83
N GLY A 112 -11.13 2.43 5.05
CA GLY A 112 -10.16 3.19 4.26
C GLY A 112 -10.83 4.12 3.25
N GLY A 113 -11.92 3.70 2.63
CA GLY A 113 -12.75 4.52 1.74
C GLY A 113 -13.40 5.70 2.45
N VAL A 114 -13.96 5.50 3.64
CA VAL A 114 -14.54 6.58 4.47
C VAL A 114 -13.46 7.59 4.85
N ILE A 115 -12.28 7.11 5.25
CA ILE A 115 -11.14 7.96 5.58
C ILE A 115 -10.63 8.70 4.35
N LYS A 116 -10.48 8.03 3.21
CA LYS A 116 -10.16 8.64 1.90
C LYS A 116 -11.14 9.77 1.58
N PHE A 117 -12.44 9.52 1.72
CA PHE A 117 -13.47 10.51 1.38
C PHE A 117 -13.41 11.72 2.31
N THR A 118 -13.30 11.49 3.61
CA THR A 118 -13.13 12.55 4.61
C THR A 118 -11.86 13.36 4.34
N ALA A 119 -10.73 12.69 4.12
CA ALA A 119 -9.46 13.32 3.81
C ALA A 119 -9.53 14.12 2.49
N TRP A 120 -10.17 13.57 1.46
CA TRP A 120 -10.38 14.23 0.17
C TRP A 120 -11.14 15.54 0.33
N PHE A 121 -12.19 15.57 1.16
CA PHE A 121 -12.95 16.77 1.45
C PHE A 121 -12.07 17.87 2.07
N PHE A 122 -11.24 17.53 3.06
CA PHE A 122 -10.30 18.47 3.68
C PHE A 122 -9.16 18.88 2.75
N ILE A 123 -8.66 17.96 1.93
CA ILE A 123 -7.61 18.23 0.94
C ILE A 123 -8.12 19.19 -0.12
N ILE A 124 -9.33 18.99 -0.67
CA ILE A 124 -9.90 19.91 -1.66
C ILE A 124 -10.20 21.28 -1.05
N LEU A 125 -10.75 21.34 0.16
CA LEU A 125 -10.95 22.62 0.84
C LEU A 125 -9.63 23.33 1.11
N GLY A 126 -8.65 22.64 1.70
CA GLY A 126 -7.36 23.22 2.05
C GLY A 126 -6.51 23.58 0.83
N ILE A 127 -6.30 22.63 -0.08
CA ILE A 127 -5.51 22.83 -1.30
C ILE A 127 -6.25 23.73 -2.29
N GLY A 128 -7.57 23.58 -2.45
CA GLY A 128 -8.36 24.45 -3.34
C GLY A 128 -8.33 25.91 -2.92
N ILE A 129 -8.38 26.19 -1.61
CA ILE A 129 -8.21 27.55 -1.09
C ILE A 129 -6.77 28.03 -1.29
N VAL A 130 -5.76 27.23 -0.95
CA VAL A 130 -4.34 27.63 -1.04
C VAL A 130 -3.87 27.79 -2.49
N ILE A 131 -4.22 26.86 -3.38
CA ILE A 131 -3.89 26.90 -4.81
C ILE A 131 -4.70 27.99 -5.53
N GLY A 132 -5.98 28.15 -5.18
CA GLY A 132 -6.83 29.22 -5.70
C GLY A 132 -6.32 30.61 -5.31
N LEU A 133 -5.71 30.76 -4.13
CA LEU A 133 -5.09 32.01 -3.68
C LEU A 133 -3.67 32.23 -4.21
N ALA A 134 -2.83 31.20 -4.24
CA ALA A 134 -1.39 31.37 -4.48
C ALA A 134 -1.02 31.44 -5.96
N THR A 135 -1.87 30.91 -6.83
CA THR A 135 -1.48 30.58 -8.18
C THR A 135 -2.68 30.65 -9.09
N GLY A 136 -2.81 31.74 -9.84
CA GLY A 136 -3.56 31.75 -11.09
C GLY A 136 -2.93 30.76 -12.08
N PHE A 137 -3.08 29.45 -11.80
CA PHE A 137 -2.33 28.39 -12.45
C PHE A 137 -2.72 28.32 -13.92
N ASN A 138 -1.75 28.69 -14.75
CA ASN A 138 -1.69 28.25 -16.13
C ASN A 138 -1.27 26.75 -16.10
N THR A 139 -2.21 25.85 -15.83
CA THR A 139 -2.08 24.37 -15.75
C THR A 139 -1.81 23.73 -17.12
N LYS A 140 -1.02 24.39 -17.98
CA LYS A 140 -0.63 23.84 -19.29
C LYS A 140 0.60 22.93 -19.21
N SER A 141 1.32 22.90 -18.09
CA SER A 141 2.47 21.98 -17.90
C SER A 141 1.99 20.58 -17.52
N THR A 142 2.00 19.67 -18.49
CA THR A 142 1.64 18.25 -18.33
C THR A 142 2.42 17.57 -17.20
N ILE A 143 3.68 17.94 -16.98
CA ILE A 143 4.55 17.32 -15.96
C ILE A 143 4.08 17.65 -14.53
N VAL A 144 3.73 18.90 -14.26
CA VAL A 144 3.24 19.32 -12.93
C VAL A 144 1.93 18.59 -12.60
N GLY A 145 1.04 18.46 -13.58
CA GLY A 145 -0.20 17.71 -13.44
C GLY A 145 0.04 16.22 -13.11
N ILE A 146 0.98 15.57 -13.78
CA ILE A 146 1.36 14.17 -13.50
C ILE A 146 1.87 14.03 -12.05
N ILE A 147 2.79 14.89 -11.61
CA ILE A 147 3.36 14.83 -10.27
C ILE A 147 2.30 15.04 -9.19
N MET A 148 1.42 16.03 -9.37
CA MET A 148 0.33 16.28 -8.41
C MET A 148 -0.64 15.10 -8.33
N ASN A 149 -1.02 14.50 -9.47
CA ASN A 149 -1.90 13.33 -9.47
C ASN A 149 -1.22 12.10 -8.87
N ALA A 150 0.07 11.90 -9.13
CA ALA A 150 0.84 10.82 -8.50
C ALA A 150 0.89 10.99 -6.98
N ALA A 151 1.12 12.21 -6.49
CA ALA A 151 1.14 12.50 -5.05
C ALA A 151 -0.24 12.22 -4.40
N LEU A 152 -1.32 12.68 -5.04
CA LEU A 152 -2.69 12.41 -4.58
C LEU A 152 -3.00 10.90 -4.57
N GLY A 153 -2.67 10.20 -5.65
CA GLY A 153 -2.83 8.75 -5.75
C GLY A 153 -2.03 8.00 -4.68
N GLY A 154 -0.83 8.48 -4.37
CA GLY A 154 0.01 7.94 -3.30
C GLY A 154 -0.60 8.10 -1.92
N VAL A 155 -1.15 9.28 -1.61
CA VAL A 155 -1.84 9.52 -0.34
C VAL A 155 -3.08 8.65 -0.20
N PHE A 156 -3.90 8.53 -1.25
CA PHE A 156 -5.09 7.66 -1.20
C PHE A 156 -4.72 6.19 -1.06
N GLY A 157 -3.72 5.75 -1.82
CA GLY A 157 -3.18 4.40 -1.71
C GLY A 157 -2.68 4.10 -0.30
N LEU A 158 -1.96 5.04 0.32
CA LEU A 158 -1.48 4.91 1.69
C LEU A 158 -2.63 4.69 2.68
N LEU A 159 -3.67 5.52 2.61
CA LEU A 159 -4.82 5.44 3.52
C LEU A 159 -5.58 4.11 3.35
N ILE A 160 -5.90 3.74 2.11
CA ILE A 160 -6.65 2.51 1.80
C ILE A 160 -5.83 1.27 2.15
N GLY A 161 -4.56 1.24 1.74
CA GLY A 161 -3.69 0.10 1.97
C GLY A 161 -3.34 -0.09 3.44
N GLY A 162 -3.15 1.00 4.18
CA GLY A 162 -2.85 0.95 5.61
C GLY A 162 -4.01 0.38 6.43
N THR A 163 -5.24 0.82 6.17
CA THR A 163 -6.44 0.32 6.88
C THR A 163 -6.81 -1.08 6.42
N GLY A 164 -6.74 -1.36 5.11
CA GLY A 164 -6.98 -2.66 4.54
C GLY A 164 -5.99 -3.71 5.05
N GLY A 165 -4.70 -3.37 5.04
CA GLY A 165 -3.63 -4.22 5.59
C GLY A 165 -3.77 -4.44 7.10
N ALA A 166 -4.11 -3.41 7.87
CA ALA A 166 -4.36 -3.54 9.30
C ALA A 166 -5.53 -4.50 9.59
N ALA A 167 -6.65 -4.36 8.86
CA ALA A 167 -7.81 -5.23 9.04
C ALA A 167 -7.50 -6.68 8.67
N LEU A 168 -6.80 -6.92 7.56
CA LEU A 168 -6.38 -8.25 7.16
C LEU A 168 -5.44 -8.89 8.18
N GLY A 169 -4.48 -8.13 8.72
CA GLY A 169 -3.58 -8.67 9.74
C GLY A 169 -4.25 -8.89 11.10
N LEU A 170 -5.27 -8.08 11.45
CA LEU A 170 -6.13 -8.36 12.61
C LEU A 170 -6.93 -9.66 12.44
N ALA A 171 -7.37 -9.97 11.22
CA ALA A 171 -8.07 -11.22 10.93
C ALA A 171 -7.18 -12.47 11.14
N LEU A 172 -5.87 -12.31 11.05
CA LEU A 172 -4.87 -13.36 11.34
C LEU A 172 -4.56 -13.49 12.84
N ASN A 173 -5.28 -12.77 13.70
CA ASN A 173 -5.23 -12.88 15.17
C ASN A 173 -3.84 -12.62 15.81
N ASP A 174 -2.94 -11.91 15.13
CA ASP A 174 -1.66 -11.44 15.70
C ASP A 174 -1.48 -9.94 15.47
N LYS A 175 -1.23 -9.22 16.57
CA LYS A 175 -0.96 -7.77 16.57
C LYS A 175 0.27 -7.42 15.72
N LYS A 176 1.28 -8.29 15.67
CA LYS A 176 2.46 -8.08 14.82
C LYS A 176 2.10 -8.18 13.34
N ASN A 177 1.27 -9.16 12.98
CA ASN A 177 0.80 -9.34 11.60
C ASN A 177 0.00 -8.12 11.14
N ALA A 178 -0.88 -7.58 12.00
CA ALA A 178 -1.58 -6.33 11.74
C ALA A 178 -0.63 -5.17 11.40
N LEU A 179 0.46 -5.00 12.16
CA LEU A 179 1.43 -3.95 11.90
C LEU A 179 2.18 -4.16 10.57
N TYR A 180 2.71 -5.36 10.33
CA TYR A 180 3.46 -5.65 9.11
C TYR A 180 2.60 -5.54 7.86
N LEU A 181 1.38 -6.08 7.89
CA LEU A 181 0.42 -5.98 6.77
C LEU A 181 -0.08 -4.55 6.59
N SER A 182 -0.29 -3.79 7.66
CA SER A 182 -0.62 -2.36 7.57
C SER A 182 0.50 -1.57 6.88
N CYS A 183 1.76 -1.75 7.28
CA CYS A 183 2.89 -1.08 6.65
C CYS A 183 3.08 -1.51 5.19
N ALA A 184 3.01 -2.81 4.90
CA ALA A 184 3.15 -3.33 3.54
C ALA A 184 2.01 -2.89 2.63
N GLY A 185 0.77 -2.91 3.13
CA GLY A 185 -0.40 -2.39 2.45
C GLY A 185 -0.27 -0.90 2.19
N ALA A 186 0.08 -0.10 3.19
CA ALA A 186 0.28 1.34 3.04
C ALA A 186 1.31 1.66 1.95
N VAL A 187 2.47 1.02 1.97
CA VAL A 187 3.55 1.24 0.99
C VAL A 187 3.14 0.73 -0.41
N GLY A 188 2.63 -0.50 -0.50
CA GLY A 188 2.26 -1.12 -1.77
C GLY A 188 1.15 -0.37 -2.49
N PHE A 189 0.07 -0.03 -1.77
CA PHE A 189 -1.02 0.75 -2.35
C PHE A 189 -0.62 2.20 -2.60
N ALA A 190 0.25 2.82 -1.78
CA ALA A 190 0.76 4.16 -2.08
C ALA A 190 1.55 4.18 -3.40
N ILE A 191 2.46 3.24 -3.59
CA ILE A 191 3.24 3.14 -4.85
C ILE A 191 2.30 2.84 -6.02
N GLY A 192 1.41 1.86 -5.87
CA GLY A 192 0.44 1.49 -6.90
C GLY A 192 -0.51 2.64 -7.26
N GLY A 193 -0.98 3.38 -6.27
CA GLY A 193 -1.83 4.55 -6.42
C GLY A 193 -1.09 5.70 -7.12
N ALA A 194 0.15 5.98 -6.73
CA ALA A 194 0.95 7.01 -7.39
C ALA A 194 1.18 6.70 -8.87
N ILE A 195 1.54 5.46 -9.19
CA ILE A 195 1.73 5.01 -10.58
C ILE A 195 0.41 5.05 -11.34
N GLY A 196 -0.66 4.49 -10.76
CA GLY A 196 -1.97 4.41 -11.39
C GLY A 196 -2.54 5.80 -11.73
N PHE A 197 -2.46 6.75 -10.81
CA PHE A 197 -2.93 8.12 -11.05
C PHE A 197 -2.03 8.90 -12.01
N ALA A 198 -0.70 8.71 -11.95
CA ALA A 198 0.23 9.32 -12.91
C ALA A 198 -0.10 8.90 -14.35
N ILE A 199 -0.31 7.60 -14.56
CA ILE A 199 -0.70 7.03 -15.85
C ILE A 199 -2.10 7.52 -16.24
N GLY A 200 -3.08 7.42 -15.34
CA GLY A 200 -4.45 7.87 -15.60
C GLY A 200 -4.52 9.32 -16.07
N TYR A 201 -3.69 10.19 -15.49
CA TYR A 201 -3.56 11.59 -15.91
C TYR A 201 -2.84 11.75 -17.26
N ALA A 202 -1.72 11.05 -17.47
CA ALA A 202 -0.96 11.13 -18.73
C ALA A 202 -1.79 10.75 -19.95
N PHE A 203 -2.74 9.82 -19.80
CA PHE A 203 -3.63 9.37 -20.86
C PHE A 203 -4.98 10.14 -20.90
N GLN A 204 -5.08 11.31 -20.26
CA GLN A 204 -6.19 12.26 -20.31
C GLN A 204 -7.56 11.61 -20.61
N ASN A 205 -8.15 10.94 -19.60
CA ASN A 205 -9.40 10.13 -19.66
C ASN A 205 -9.21 8.60 -19.60
N MET A 206 -8.06 8.11 -19.15
CA MET A 206 -8.00 6.70 -18.80
C MET A 206 -8.98 6.37 -17.66
N SER A 207 -9.79 5.35 -17.92
CA SER A 207 -10.81 4.80 -17.05
C SER A 207 -10.27 4.55 -15.63
N TYR A 208 -10.99 4.95 -14.58
CA TYR A 208 -10.68 4.62 -13.18
C TYR A 208 -10.42 3.13 -12.97
N VAL A 209 -10.92 2.26 -13.85
CA VAL A 209 -10.57 0.84 -13.95
C VAL A 209 -9.05 0.65 -13.95
N ILE A 210 -8.31 1.31 -14.83
CA ILE A 210 -6.86 1.09 -14.97
C ILE A 210 -6.13 1.55 -13.71
N THR A 211 -6.46 2.75 -13.22
CA THR A 211 -5.89 3.31 -11.99
C THR A 211 -6.06 2.35 -10.80
N HIS A 212 -7.27 1.87 -10.57
CA HIS A 212 -7.56 0.97 -9.46
C HIS A 212 -7.02 -0.44 -9.69
N THR A 213 -6.92 -0.89 -10.94
CA THR A 213 -6.28 -2.16 -11.28
C THR A 213 -4.80 -2.13 -10.93
N ILE A 214 -4.06 -1.10 -11.36
CA ILE A 214 -2.63 -0.96 -11.04
C ILE A 214 -2.42 -0.86 -9.53
N MET A 215 -3.19 -0.01 -8.88
CA MET A 215 -3.15 0.13 -7.43
C MET A 215 -3.40 -1.19 -6.70
N GLY A 216 -4.43 -1.94 -7.13
CA GLY A 216 -4.77 -3.24 -6.60
C GLY A 216 -3.69 -4.29 -6.85
N VAL A 217 -3.15 -4.38 -8.07
CA VAL A 217 -2.09 -5.35 -8.41
C VAL A 217 -0.85 -5.12 -7.54
N VAL A 218 -0.36 -3.87 -7.45
CA VAL A 218 0.86 -3.55 -6.69
C VAL A 218 0.62 -3.71 -5.18
N GLY A 219 -0.50 -3.19 -4.67
CA GLY A 219 -0.86 -3.30 -3.27
C GLY A 219 -1.11 -4.75 -2.83
N GLY A 220 -1.81 -5.53 -3.65
CA GLY A 220 -2.08 -6.94 -3.43
C GLY A 220 -0.83 -7.80 -3.47
N ALA A 221 0.09 -7.52 -4.40
CA ALA A 221 1.40 -8.18 -4.44
C ALA A 221 2.19 -7.92 -3.15
N ALA A 222 2.19 -6.68 -2.65
CA ALA A 222 2.87 -6.32 -1.40
C ALA A 222 2.27 -7.06 -0.19
N LEU A 223 0.93 -7.05 -0.06
CA LEU A 223 0.25 -7.79 1.02
C LEU A 223 0.51 -9.30 0.94
N GLY A 224 0.44 -9.88 -0.25
CA GLY A 224 0.72 -11.30 -0.46
C GLY A 224 2.17 -11.68 -0.17
N LEU A 225 3.13 -10.81 -0.52
CA LEU A 225 4.54 -11.00 -0.19
C LEU A 225 4.79 -10.96 1.32
N THR A 226 4.18 -10.00 2.02
CA THR A 226 4.28 -9.93 3.48
C THR A 226 3.63 -11.14 4.13
N LEU A 227 2.48 -11.59 3.64
CA LEU A 227 1.82 -12.78 4.15
C LEU A 227 2.66 -14.05 3.92
N ALA A 228 3.31 -14.18 2.76
CA ALA A 228 4.24 -15.27 2.48
C ALA A 228 5.45 -15.27 3.43
N TYR A 229 5.93 -14.08 3.79
CA TYR A 229 7.01 -13.93 4.75
C TYR A 229 6.57 -14.32 6.17
N LEU A 230 5.38 -13.91 6.60
CA LEU A 230 4.87 -14.17 7.94
C LEU A 230 4.51 -15.66 8.15
N THR A 231 3.96 -16.31 7.13
CA THR A 231 3.56 -17.73 7.20
C THR A 231 4.71 -18.71 7.01
N LYS A 232 5.89 -18.23 6.58
CA LYS A 232 7.10 -19.05 6.40
C LYS A 232 7.57 -19.73 7.69
N ASP A 233 7.29 -19.14 8.85
CA ASP A 233 7.73 -19.67 10.13
C ASP A 233 6.75 -20.67 10.77
N GLU A 234 5.51 -20.78 10.26
CA GLU A 234 4.48 -21.70 10.78
C GLU A 234 4.58 -23.12 10.19
N GLU A 235 5.32 -23.33 9.09
CA GLU A 235 5.55 -24.66 8.49
C GLU A 235 6.68 -25.48 9.16
N LYS A 236 7.03 -25.19 10.42
CA LYS A 236 8.04 -25.95 11.20
C LYS A 236 7.40 -26.85 12.24
#